data_AF-A0A419E0W1-F1
#
_entry.id   AF-A0A419E0W1-F1
#
_cell.length_a   1.000
_cell.length_b   1.000
_cell.length_c   1.000
_cell.angle_alpha   90.00
_cell.angle_beta   90.00
_cell.angle_gamma   90.00
#
_symmetry.space_group_name_H-M   'P 1'
#
loop_
_entity.id
_entity.type
_entity.pdbx_description
1 polymer ?
#
loop_
_entity_poly.entity_id
_entity_poly.type
_entity_poly.pdbx_seq_one_letter_code
_entity_poly.pdbx_strand_id
1 'polypeptide(L)'
;MRRMITRPLFGVLMGIWVFIFSACTLPLAAGQTIPITQTFAALTQNADSPLLFTPTLFISETPSPTITVTPTEPPITSTPTISPRPLYYTLQPGEFPYCIARRFDVDPKELLALNNLPSGTIYAPGLVLSIPQSGRPFPDIRALIPHPTTYVVPEAQMSVFKIACKFGDVDPLAIVQRNNLLSYTLDFGMTIEIP
;
A
#
# COMPACT_ATOMS: atom_id res chain seq x y z
N MET A 1 22.57 8.61 67.62
CA MET A 1 21.84 8.09 66.44
C MET A 1 21.69 9.21 65.41
N ARG A 2 22.47 9.19 64.32
CA ARG A 2 22.05 9.56 62.95
C ARG A 2 23.26 9.37 62.02
N ARG A 3 22.99 8.70 60.91
CA ARG A 3 23.91 7.91 60.10
C ARG A 3 24.77 8.77 59.17
N MET A 4 26.03 8.33 59.01
CA MET A 4 26.91 8.69 57.89
C MET A 4 26.22 8.44 56.56
N ILE A 5 26.27 9.41 55.65
CA ILE A 5 26.02 9.22 54.22
C ILE A 5 27.20 9.83 53.48
N THR A 6 28.06 8.92 53.02
CA THR A 6 29.20 9.11 52.13
C THR A 6 28.72 9.48 50.73
N ARG A 7 29.23 10.59 50.18
CA ARG A 7 29.02 11.01 48.78
C ARG A 7 29.96 10.22 47.87
N PRO A 8 29.49 9.51 46.83
CA PRO A 8 30.40 8.91 45.86
C PRO A 8 30.79 9.93 44.79
N LEU A 9 32.10 10.08 44.60
CA LEU A 9 32.74 10.63 43.42
C LEU A 9 32.37 9.76 42.21
N PHE A 10 31.76 10.33 41.17
CA PHE A 10 31.71 9.71 39.85
C PHE A 10 32.78 10.37 38.97
N GLY A 11 33.89 9.65 38.80
CA GLY A 11 34.96 9.98 37.87
C GLY A 11 34.51 9.77 36.43
N VAL A 12 34.78 10.76 35.59
CA VAL A 12 34.55 10.74 34.14
C VAL A 12 35.68 9.92 33.50
N LEU A 13 35.37 8.71 33.02
CA LEU A 13 36.25 7.95 32.14
C LEU A 13 35.95 8.33 30.68
N MET A 14 36.80 9.18 30.08
CA MET A 14 36.88 9.36 28.63
C MET A 14 37.47 8.10 28.00
N GLY A 15 36.61 7.25 27.42
CA GLY A 15 37.01 6.16 26.54
C GLY A 15 37.21 6.69 25.12
N ILE A 16 38.47 6.77 24.67
CA ILE A 16 38.84 7.04 23.28
C ILE A 16 38.50 5.79 22.46
N TRP A 17 37.42 5.86 21.67
CA TRP A 17 37.10 4.83 20.68
C TRP A 17 37.89 5.11 19.39
N VAL A 18 38.97 4.36 19.20
CA VAL A 18 39.68 4.31 17.92
C VAL A 18 38.88 3.42 16.97
N PHE A 19 38.10 4.03 16.08
CA PHE A 19 37.45 3.32 14.98
C PHE A 19 38.47 3.09 13.85
N ILE A 20 38.98 1.87 13.75
CA ILE A 20 39.77 1.42 12.60
C ILE A 20 38.77 1.14 11.46
N PHE A 21 38.68 2.06 10.50
CA PHE A 21 37.97 1.84 9.24
C PHE A 21 38.81 0.95 8.34
N SER A 22 38.52 -0.36 8.38
CA SER A 22 39.06 -1.32 7.41
C SER A 22 38.38 -1.12 6.07
N ALA A 23 39.06 -0.48 5.13
CA ALA A 23 38.61 -0.34 3.75
C ALA A 23 38.60 -1.72 3.05
N CYS A 24 37.40 -2.23 2.77
CA CYS A 24 37.20 -3.40 1.92
C CYS A 24 37.02 -2.92 0.47
N THR A 25 38.02 -3.19 -0.37
CA THR A 25 38.03 -2.88 -1.80
C THR A 25 37.22 -3.92 -2.58
N LEU A 26 36.22 -3.50 -3.34
CA LEU A 26 35.47 -4.35 -4.28
C LEU A 26 36.13 -4.32 -5.67
N PRO A 27 36.34 -5.45 -6.36
CA PRO A 27 36.78 -5.45 -7.75
C PRO A 27 35.59 -5.26 -8.71
N LEU A 28 35.84 -4.45 -9.73
CA LEU A 28 34.98 -4.23 -10.90
C LEU A 28 34.97 -5.51 -11.76
N ALA A 29 33.81 -6.14 -11.96
CA ALA A 29 33.65 -7.23 -12.92
C ALA A 29 33.10 -6.68 -14.24
N ALA A 30 33.84 -6.94 -15.31
CA ALA A 30 33.58 -6.51 -16.68
C ALA A 30 32.38 -7.22 -17.32
N GLY A 31 31.80 -6.56 -18.33
CA GLY A 31 30.55 -6.93 -18.97
C GLY A 31 30.56 -8.21 -19.81
N GLN A 32 29.35 -8.72 -20.03
CA GLN A 32 29.04 -9.69 -21.08
C GLN A 32 27.76 -9.26 -21.79
N THR A 33 27.90 -8.98 -23.08
CA THR A 33 26.79 -8.76 -24.02
C THR A 33 26.35 -10.11 -24.59
N ILE A 34 25.07 -10.45 -24.44
CA ILE A 34 24.47 -11.66 -25.01
C ILE A 34 23.69 -11.25 -26.27
N PRO A 35 23.94 -11.83 -27.46
CA PRO A 35 23.11 -11.58 -28.62
C PRO A 35 21.81 -12.41 -28.56
N ILE A 36 20.66 -11.73 -28.58
CA ILE A 36 19.34 -12.36 -28.74
C ILE A 36 19.04 -12.56 -30.23
N THR A 37 19.06 -13.80 -30.70
CA THR A 37 18.49 -14.20 -31.98
C THR A 37 17.07 -14.73 -31.73
N GLN A 38 16.04 -13.99 -32.16
CA GLN A 38 14.66 -14.46 -32.13
C GLN A 38 14.21 -14.81 -33.56
N THR A 39 14.03 -16.10 -33.81
CA THR A 39 13.43 -16.63 -35.03
C THR A 39 11.94 -16.83 -34.79
N PHE A 40 11.09 -16.02 -35.43
CA PHE A 40 9.65 -16.28 -35.50
C PHE A 40 9.33 -17.07 -36.77
N ALA A 41 8.87 -18.30 -36.60
CA ALA A 41 8.31 -19.11 -37.69
C ALA A 41 6.81 -18.78 -37.82
N ALA A 42 6.42 -18.22 -38.97
CA ALA A 42 5.03 -18.06 -39.37
C ALA A 42 4.55 -19.36 -40.03
N LEU A 43 3.40 -19.90 -39.59
CA LEU A 43 2.72 -21.01 -40.26
C LEU A 43 1.57 -20.46 -41.10
N THR A 44 1.68 -20.73 -42.40
CA THR A 44 0.74 -20.37 -43.46
C THR A 44 -0.42 -21.37 -43.53
N GLN A 45 -1.55 -20.84 -43.99
CA GLN A 45 -2.86 -21.44 -44.28
C GLN A 45 -2.78 -22.64 -45.23
N ASN A 46 -3.83 -23.47 -45.29
CA ASN A 46 -4.53 -23.78 -46.55
C ASN A 46 -5.87 -24.53 -46.32
N ALA A 47 -6.82 -24.15 -47.18
CA ALA A 47 -8.21 -24.57 -47.25
C ALA A 47 -8.41 -25.87 -48.04
N ASP A 48 -9.51 -26.58 -47.77
CA ASP A 48 -10.09 -27.56 -48.69
C ASP A 48 -11.64 -27.49 -48.69
N SER A 49 -12.21 -27.92 -49.83
CA SER A 49 -13.47 -27.53 -50.50
C SER A 49 -14.74 -28.36 -50.12
N PRO A 50 -15.95 -28.04 -50.65
CA PRO A 50 -17.23 -28.17 -49.92
C PRO A 50 -18.03 -29.45 -50.21
N LEU A 51 -18.83 -29.87 -49.24
CA LEU A 51 -19.86 -30.91 -49.37
C LEU A 51 -21.25 -30.29 -49.45
N LEU A 52 -22.07 -30.78 -50.38
CA LEU A 52 -23.49 -30.47 -50.53
C LEU A 52 -24.28 -30.95 -49.29
N PHE A 53 -24.90 -30.00 -48.58
CA PHE A 53 -25.86 -30.29 -47.52
C PHE A 53 -27.22 -29.70 -47.88
N THR A 54 -28.23 -30.55 -47.96
CA THR A 54 -29.66 -30.21 -47.99
C THR A 54 -30.07 -29.58 -46.65
N PRO A 55 -30.69 -28.39 -46.61
CA PRO A 55 -31.15 -27.80 -45.36
C PRO A 55 -32.44 -28.50 -44.91
N THR A 56 -32.32 -29.46 -44.00
CA THR A 56 -33.43 -29.89 -43.15
C THR A 56 -33.63 -28.81 -42.09
N LEU A 57 -34.83 -28.23 -42.04
CA LEU A 57 -35.27 -27.27 -41.01
C LEU A 57 -35.32 -27.97 -39.63
N PHE A 58 -34.16 -28.07 -38.99
CA PHE A 58 -34.07 -28.30 -37.56
C PHE A 58 -34.18 -26.95 -36.88
N ILE A 59 -35.32 -26.69 -36.23
CA ILE A 59 -35.44 -25.60 -35.28
C ILE A 59 -34.66 -26.04 -34.05
N SER A 60 -33.36 -25.80 -34.07
CA SER A 60 -32.49 -25.93 -32.91
C SER A 60 -32.94 -24.87 -31.92
N GLU A 61 -33.60 -25.28 -30.85
CA GLU A 61 -33.77 -24.42 -29.67
C GLU A 61 -32.38 -24.07 -29.15
N THR A 62 -31.89 -22.90 -29.56
CA THR A 62 -30.69 -22.29 -28.98
C THR A 62 -30.95 -22.18 -27.48
N PRO A 63 -30.15 -22.85 -26.60
CA PRO A 63 -30.22 -22.54 -25.19
C PRO A 63 -29.90 -21.05 -25.07
N SER A 64 -30.90 -20.29 -24.63
CA SER A 64 -30.75 -18.90 -24.24
C SER A 64 -29.47 -18.78 -23.42
N PRO A 65 -28.56 -17.83 -23.70
CA PRO A 65 -27.44 -17.59 -22.81
C PRO A 65 -28.06 -17.24 -21.46
N THR A 66 -27.94 -18.16 -20.51
CA THR A 66 -28.08 -17.82 -19.10
C THR A 66 -27.03 -16.77 -18.86
N ILE A 67 -27.45 -15.50 -18.87
CA ILE A 67 -26.69 -14.44 -18.25
C ILE A 67 -26.67 -14.84 -16.79
N THR A 68 -25.61 -15.53 -16.38
CA THR A 68 -25.22 -15.59 -14.99
C THR A 68 -24.93 -14.15 -14.62
N VAL A 69 -25.96 -13.46 -14.16
CA VAL A 69 -25.79 -12.27 -13.35
C VAL A 69 -25.04 -12.77 -12.12
N THR A 70 -23.71 -12.66 -12.16
CA THR A 70 -22.92 -12.66 -10.94
C THR A 70 -23.65 -11.69 -10.01
N PRO A 71 -24.10 -12.13 -8.82
CA PRO A 71 -24.68 -11.20 -7.87
C PRO A 71 -23.66 -10.08 -7.70
N THR A 72 -24.00 -8.87 -8.17
CA THR A 72 -23.31 -7.67 -7.73
C THR A 72 -23.62 -7.59 -6.26
N GLU A 73 -22.76 -8.21 -5.46
CA GLU A 73 -22.75 -8.03 -4.02
C GLU A 73 -22.74 -6.51 -3.80
N PRO A 74 -23.70 -5.96 -3.05
CA PRO A 74 -23.69 -4.54 -2.75
C PRO A 74 -22.31 -4.21 -2.16
N PRO A 75 -21.71 -3.06 -2.47
CA PRO A 75 -20.48 -2.63 -1.80
C PRO A 75 -20.78 -2.63 -0.30
N ILE A 76 -20.26 -3.64 0.39
CA ILE A 76 -20.40 -3.78 1.83
C ILE A 76 -19.78 -2.52 2.44
N THR A 77 -20.65 -1.69 3.00
CA THR A 77 -20.23 -0.46 3.67
C THR A 77 -19.72 -0.88 5.04
N SER A 78 -18.45 -1.26 5.10
CA SER A 78 -17.71 -1.36 6.36
C SER A 78 -17.83 -0.02 7.09
N THR A 79 -18.08 -0.06 8.38
CA THR A 79 -18.22 1.16 9.17
C THR A 79 -16.82 1.79 9.29
N PRO A 80 -16.60 3.03 8.82
CA PRO A 80 -15.26 3.60 8.76
C PRO A 80 -14.68 3.71 10.16
N THR A 81 -13.59 2.99 10.42
CA THR A 81 -12.92 3.06 11.72
C THR A 81 -12.18 4.39 11.81
N ILE A 82 -12.51 5.22 12.80
CA ILE A 82 -11.78 6.47 13.06
C ILE A 82 -10.58 6.12 13.92
N SER A 83 -9.38 6.27 13.37
CA SER A 83 -8.13 6.09 14.12
C SER A 83 -7.99 7.20 15.17
N PRO A 84 -7.43 6.90 16.37
CA PRO A 84 -7.14 7.93 17.35
C PRO A 84 -6.21 8.98 16.74
N ARG A 85 -6.51 10.26 16.97
CA ARG A 85 -5.79 11.39 16.40
C ARG A 85 -4.50 11.67 17.18
N PRO A 86 -3.31 11.48 16.58
CA PRO A 86 -2.05 11.83 17.25
C PRO A 86 -1.79 13.34 17.17
N LEU A 87 -0.81 13.85 17.93
CA LEU A 87 -0.30 15.23 17.78
C LEU A 87 0.60 15.38 16.55
N TYR A 88 1.40 14.35 16.27
CA TYR A 88 2.33 14.32 15.15
C TYR A 88 2.21 13.00 14.40
N TYR A 89 2.47 13.04 13.09
CA TYR A 89 2.49 11.85 12.25
C TYR A 89 3.62 11.93 11.21
N THR A 90 4.41 10.88 11.10
CA THR A 90 5.47 10.78 10.09
C THR A 90 4.96 10.01 8.88
N LEU A 91 4.98 10.64 7.71
CA LEU A 91 4.55 10.01 6.46
C LEU A 91 5.36 8.73 6.18
N GLN A 92 4.64 7.65 5.91
CA GLN A 92 5.20 6.37 5.49
C GLN A 92 5.26 6.27 3.95
N PRO A 93 6.01 5.32 3.40
CA PRO A 93 6.06 5.09 1.96
C PRO A 93 4.66 4.89 1.34
N GLY A 94 4.34 5.69 0.33
CA GLY A 94 3.06 5.66 -0.37
C GLY A 94 1.96 6.52 0.25
N GLU A 95 2.26 7.32 1.26
CA GLU A 95 1.31 8.24 1.90
C GLU A 95 1.50 9.70 1.47
N PHE A 96 0.47 10.51 1.68
CA PHE A 96 0.47 11.95 1.42
C PHE A 96 -0.48 12.66 2.40
N PRO A 97 -0.30 13.97 2.69
CA PRO A 97 -1.04 14.66 3.75
C PRO A 97 -2.56 14.54 3.63
N TYR A 98 -3.09 14.54 2.41
CA TYR A 98 -4.52 14.45 2.20
C TYR A 98 -5.11 13.07 2.60
N CYS A 99 -4.41 11.95 2.39
CA CYS A 99 -4.89 10.66 2.90
C CYS A 99 -4.74 10.55 4.42
N ILE A 100 -3.78 11.24 5.02
CA ILE A 100 -3.66 11.36 6.49
C ILE A 100 -4.81 12.17 7.07
N ALA A 101 -5.22 13.25 6.39
CA ALA A 101 -6.38 14.02 6.77
C ALA A 101 -7.66 13.15 6.77
N ARG A 102 -7.84 12.32 5.74
CA ARG A 102 -8.92 11.31 5.73
C ARG A 102 -8.80 10.32 6.88
N ARG A 103 -7.62 9.75 7.14
CA ARG A 103 -7.43 8.74 8.18
C ARG A 103 -7.81 9.25 9.58
N PHE A 104 -7.39 10.45 9.94
CA PHE A 104 -7.65 11.01 11.27
C PHE A 104 -8.91 11.88 11.34
N ASP A 105 -9.67 11.93 10.25
CA ASP A 105 -10.89 12.74 10.10
C ASP A 105 -10.65 14.23 10.38
N VAL A 106 -9.64 14.83 9.73
CA VAL A 106 -9.27 16.25 9.91
C VAL A 106 -9.49 17.01 8.62
N ASP A 107 -9.76 18.32 8.71
CA ASP A 107 -9.81 19.17 7.54
C ASP A 107 -8.44 19.24 6.83
N PRO A 108 -8.35 18.87 5.54
CA PRO A 108 -7.08 18.84 4.82
C PRO A 108 -6.48 20.23 4.59
N LYS A 109 -7.29 21.29 4.50
CA LYS A 109 -6.77 22.65 4.31
C LYS A 109 -6.11 23.13 5.59
N GLU A 110 -6.71 22.85 6.74
CA GLU A 110 -6.14 23.12 8.06
C GLU A 110 -4.84 22.34 8.27
N LEU A 111 -4.81 21.05 7.92
CA LEU A 111 -3.59 20.23 8.01
C LEU A 111 -2.45 20.83 7.16
N LEU A 112 -2.73 21.20 5.92
CA LEU A 112 -1.71 21.79 5.04
C LEU A 112 -1.24 23.16 5.54
N ALA A 113 -2.17 24.03 5.97
CA ALA A 113 -1.85 25.34 6.50
C ALA A 113 -1.00 25.26 7.78
N LEU A 114 -1.36 24.37 8.72
CA LEU A 114 -0.62 24.15 9.96
C LEU A 114 0.83 23.73 9.71
N ASN A 115 1.08 23.00 8.62
CA ASN A 115 2.40 22.50 8.26
C ASN A 115 3.14 23.34 7.20
N ASN A 116 2.58 24.50 6.80
CA ASN A 116 3.12 25.34 5.73
C ASN A 116 3.34 24.59 4.40
N LEU A 117 2.44 23.65 4.09
CA LEU A 117 2.55 22.78 2.92
C LEU A 117 1.66 23.30 1.78
N PRO A 118 2.20 23.51 0.55
CA PRO A 118 1.37 23.83 -0.60
C PRO A 118 0.45 22.64 -0.99
N SER A 119 -0.71 22.94 -1.58
CA SER A 119 -1.56 21.89 -2.16
C SER A 119 -0.96 21.36 -3.47
N GLY A 120 -1.38 20.17 -3.89
CA GLY A 120 -1.01 19.59 -5.19
C GLY A 120 0.45 19.16 -5.35
N THR A 121 1.24 19.17 -4.28
CA THR A 121 2.64 18.73 -4.28
C THR A 121 2.77 17.29 -3.77
N ILE A 122 3.74 16.55 -4.29
CA ILE A 122 4.12 15.22 -3.78
C ILE A 122 5.10 15.39 -2.63
N TYR A 123 4.84 14.71 -1.53
CA TYR A 123 5.67 14.78 -0.33
C TYR A 123 6.44 13.48 -0.12
N ALA A 124 7.69 13.60 0.29
CA ALA A 124 8.54 12.44 0.56
C ALA A 124 8.14 11.75 1.88
N PRO A 125 8.30 10.42 1.96
CA PRO A 125 8.26 9.71 3.24
C PRO A 125 9.25 10.31 4.25
N GLY A 126 8.93 10.22 5.53
CA GLY A 126 9.71 10.83 6.61
C GLY A 126 9.30 12.27 6.95
N LEU A 127 8.46 12.92 6.13
CA LEU A 127 7.88 14.22 6.49
C LEU A 127 7.02 14.08 7.76
N VAL A 128 7.32 14.90 8.77
CA VAL A 128 6.56 14.97 10.02
C VAL A 128 5.46 16.02 9.89
N LEU A 129 4.22 15.61 10.07
CA LEU A 129 3.03 16.45 10.08
C LEU A 129 2.59 16.70 11.51
N SER A 130 2.36 17.97 11.84
CA SER A 130 1.55 18.37 13.00
C SER A 130 0.08 18.18 12.63
N ILE A 131 -0.67 17.40 13.42
CA ILE A 131 -2.06 17.08 13.13
C ILE A 131 -3.00 18.08 13.84
N PRO A 132 -3.94 18.72 13.12
CA PRO A 132 -4.89 19.66 13.72
C PRO A 132 -5.75 19.04 14.82
N GLN A 133 -5.89 19.75 15.94
CA GLN A 133 -6.71 19.33 17.08
C GLN A 133 -8.01 20.14 17.21
N SER A 134 -8.37 20.92 16.19
CA SER A 134 -9.56 21.78 16.17
C SER A 134 -10.89 21.03 16.18
N GLY A 135 -10.87 19.73 15.88
CA GLY A 135 -12.07 18.91 15.70
C GLY A 135 -12.84 19.17 14.40
N ARG A 136 -12.30 19.97 13.47
CA ARG A 136 -12.89 20.13 12.14
C ARG A 136 -12.74 18.81 11.35
N PRO A 137 -13.84 18.16 10.97
CA PRO A 137 -13.79 16.87 10.31
C PRO A 137 -13.34 16.99 8.87
N PHE A 138 -13.05 15.85 8.25
CA PHE A 138 -12.87 15.79 6.81
C PHE A 138 -14.19 16.18 6.10
N PRO A 139 -14.18 17.02 5.06
CA PRO A 139 -15.41 17.63 4.52
C PRO A 139 -16.29 16.68 3.69
N ASP A 140 -15.75 15.55 3.22
CA ASP A 140 -16.47 14.56 2.39
C ASP A 140 -16.53 13.18 3.07
N ILE A 141 -16.97 12.16 2.34
CA ILE A 141 -16.81 10.77 2.80
C ILE A 141 -15.31 10.44 2.96
N ARG A 142 -14.96 9.76 4.06
CA ARG A 142 -13.58 9.35 4.32
C ARG A 142 -13.11 8.26 3.35
N ALA A 143 -14.02 7.36 2.96
CA ALA A 143 -13.77 6.34 1.96
C ALA A 143 -13.52 7.01 0.60
N LEU A 144 -12.31 6.88 0.08
CA LEU A 144 -11.94 7.35 -1.26
C LEU A 144 -12.55 6.47 -2.35
N ILE A 145 -12.45 5.17 -2.17
CA ILE A 145 -13.10 4.16 -3.01
C ILE A 145 -13.56 3.01 -2.11
N PRO A 146 -14.66 2.32 -2.47
CA PRO A 146 -15.05 1.08 -1.79
C PRO A 146 -13.90 0.07 -1.81
N HIS A 147 -13.70 -0.62 -0.69
CA HIS A 147 -12.71 -1.69 -0.59
C HIS A 147 -13.39 -3.07 -0.56
N PRO A 148 -12.78 -4.09 -1.19
CA PRO A 148 -13.25 -5.46 -1.06
C PRO A 148 -12.94 -6.00 0.35
N THR A 149 -13.60 -7.07 0.77
CA THR A 149 -13.25 -7.79 2.00
C THR A 149 -11.86 -8.42 1.92
N THR A 150 -11.45 -8.84 0.72
CA THR A 150 -10.13 -9.44 0.46
C THR A 150 -9.41 -8.69 -0.66
N TYR A 151 -8.11 -8.52 -0.50
CA TYR A 151 -7.26 -7.79 -1.42
C TYR A 151 -6.01 -8.59 -1.75
N VAL A 152 -5.77 -8.82 -3.04
CA VAL A 152 -4.53 -9.45 -3.53
C VAL A 152 -3.52 -8.35 -3.82
N VAL A 153 -2.35 -8.44 -3.19
CA VAL A 153 -1.29 -7.45 -3.29
C VAL A 153 -0.67 -7.49 -4.71
N PRO A 154 -0.79 -6.40 -5.50
CA PRO A 154 -0.41 -6.41 -6.92
C PRO A 154 1.08 -6.17 -7.17
N GLU A 155 1.83 -5.73 -6.16
CA GLU A 155 3.23 -5.31 -6.26
C GLU A 155 4.03 -5.91 -5.10
N ALA A 156 5.27 -6.33 -5.36
CA ALA A 156 6.16 -6.77 -4.29
C ALA A 156 6.56 -5.58 -3.40
N GLN A 157 6.76 -5.84 -2.10
CA GLN A 157 7.13 -4.84 -1.09
C GLN A 157 6.13 -3.69 -0.96
N MET A 158 4.85 -3.94 -1.27
CA MET A 158 3.79 -2.95 -1.07
C MET A 158 3.58 -2.69 0.42
N SER A 159 3.39 -1.43 0.78
CA SER A 159 3.13 -1.04 2.17
C SER A 159 1.64 -1.11 2.51
N VAL A 160 1.30 -1.60 3.70
CA VAL A 160 -0.06 -1.54 4.28
C VAL A 160 -0.56 -0.08 4.34
N PHE A 161 0.33 0.89 4.56
CA PHE A 161 0.01 2.32 4.56
C PHE A 161 -0.47 2.80 3.17
N LYS A 162 0.14 2.30 2.09
CA LYS A 162 -0.29 2.59 0.70
C LYS A 162 -1.69 2.04 0.44
N ILE A 163 -2.02 0.86 0.98
CA ILE A 163 -3.36 0.26 0.87
C ILE A 163 -4.38 1.06 1.67
N ALA A 164 -4.07 1.43 2.91
CA ALA A 164 -4.92 2.27 3.73
C ALA A 164 -5.22 3.61 3.05
N CYS A 165 -4.22 4.28 2.47
CA CYS A 165 -4.43 5.52 1.71
C CYS A 165 -5.21 5.33 0.41
N LYS A 166 -5.11 4.15 -0.23
CA LYS A 166 -5.87 3.80 -1.44
C LYS A 166 -7.37 3.77 -1.16
N PHE A 167 -7.79 3.15 -0.06
CA PHE A 167 -9.20 3.04 0.32
C PHE A 167 -9.69 4.26 1.11
N GLY A 168 -8.82 4.87 1.91
CA GLY A 168 -9.03 6.17 2.58
C GLY A 168 -9.67 6.09 3.96
N ASP A 169 -10.53 5.10 4.20
CA ASP A 169 -11.25 4.85 5.45
C ASP A 169 -10.68 3.71 6.30
N VAL A 170 -9.68 3.01 5.78
CA VAL A 170 -9.07 1.85 6.45
C VAL A 170 -7.88 2.28 7.31
N ASP A 171 -7.82 1.77 8.54
CA ASP A 171 -6.68 1.96 9.43
C ASP A 171 -5.56 0.92 9.16
N PRO A 172 -4.28 1.34 9.00
CA PRO A 172 -3.18 0.41 8.74
C PRO A 172 -2.98 -0.63 9.84
N LEU A 173 -3.17 -0.26 11.12
CA LEU A 173 -3.04 -1.17 12.24
C LEU A 173 -4.18 -2.19 12.25
N ALA A 174 -5.40 -1.78 11.87
CA ALA A 174 -6.52 -2.70 11.72
C ALA A 174 -6.25 -3.77 10.64
N ILE A 175 -5.62 -3.41 9.52
CA ILE A 175 -5.19 -4.39 8.50
C ILE A 175 -4.18 -5.37 9.09
N VAL A 176 -3.14 -4.85 9.77
CA VAL A 176 -2.09 -5.68 10.38
C VAL A 176 -2.67 -6.66 11.40
N GLN A 177 -3.55 -6.17 12.28
CA GLN A 177 -4.19 -6.99 13.31
C GLN A 177 -5.12 -8.03 12.73
N ARG A 178 -5.94 -7.67 11.72
CA ARG A 178 -6.87 -8.62 11.08
C ARG A 178 -6.15 -9.78 10.41
N ASN A 179 -4.97 -9.51 9.86
CA ASN A 179 -4.19 -10.48 9.10
C ASN A 179 -3.05 -11.12 9.90
N ASN A 180 -2.92 -10.82 11.20
CA ASN A 180 -1.81 -11.26 12.05
C ASN A 180 -0.42 -10.98 11.43
N LEU A 181 -0.27 -9.82 10.77
CA LEU A 181 0.99 -9.47 10.10
C LEU A 181 2.05 -9.07 11.12
N LEU A 182 3.29 -9.48 10.86
CA LEU A 182 4.45 -9.07 11.65
C LEU A 182 5.19 -7.86 11.05
N SER A 183 4.78 -7.43 9.85
CA SER A 183 5.39 -6.34 9.09
C SER A 183 4.32 -5.50 8.40
N TYR A 184 4.64 -4.24 8.14
CA TYR A 184 3.84 -3.34 7.31
C TYR A 184 4.17 -3.46 5.81
N THR A 185 5.16 -4.27 5.44
CA THR A 185 5.52 -4.58 4.06
C THR A 185 4.91 -5.91 3.65
N LEU A 186 4.36 -5.96 2.44
CA LEU A 186 3.63 -7.09 1.88
C LEU A 186 4.32 -7.62 0.63
N ASP A 187 4.25 -8.92 0.44
CA ASP A 187 4.80 -9.60 -0.74
C ASP A 187 3.77 -9.67 -1.87
N PHE A 188 4.29 -9.80 -3.10
CA PHE A 188 3.46 -9.92 -4.30
C PHE A 188 2.56 -11.17 -4.23
N GLY A 189 1.28 -11.02 -4.61
CA GLY A 189 0.32 -12.12 -4.63
C GLY A 189 -0.21 -12.53 -3.26
N MET A 190 0.23 -11.86 -2.17
CA MET A 190 -0.35 -12.06 -0.84
C MET A 190 -1.82 -11.64 -0.83
N THR A 191 -2.69 -12.50 -0.32
CA THR A 191 -4.09 -12.16 -0.08
C THR A 191 -4.26 -11.72 1.38
N ILE A 192 -4.79 -10.52 1.57
CA ILE A 192 -5.09 -9.97 2.90
C ILE A 192 -6.56 -9.59 3.01
N GLU A 193 -7.10 -9.62 4.22
CA GLU A 193 -8.41 -9.10 4.54
C GLU A 193 -8.35 -7.60 4.84
N ILE A 194 -9.29 -6.83 4.29
CA ILE A 194 -9.42 -5.40 4.55
C ILE A 194 -10.61 -5.20 5.50
N PRO A 195 -10.37 -4.67 6.72
CA PRO A 195 -11.37 -4.59 7.78
C PRO A 195 -12.48 -3.57 7.52
#